data_AF-A0A060C179-F1
#
_entry.id   AF-A0A060C179-F1
#
_cell.length_a   1.000
_cell.length_b   1.000
_cell.length_c   1.000
_cell.angle_alpha   90.00
_cell.angle_beta   90.00
_cell.angle_gamma   90.00
#
_symmetry.space_group_name_H-M   'P 1'
#
loop_
_entity.id
_entity.type
_entity.pdbx_description
1 polymer ?
#
loop_
_entity_poly.entity_id
_entity_poly.type
_entity_poly.pdbx_seq_one_letter_code
_entity_poly.pdbx_strand_id
1 'polypeptide(L)'
;NRIRNLVSFRDRLNVPVWVGETGENTNEWLRQNIRKLEDNNIGWCHWPLKRHDTNPNAALMRIPGNFPTDGADAMDVVLESIRFENCIINPGAVAAVAPIHY
;
A
#
# COMPACT_ATOMS: atom_id res chain seq x y z
N ASN A 1 10.46 -2.86 10.32
CA ASN A 1 11.76 -2.16 10.39
C ASN A 1 11.63 -0.87 11.18
N ARG A 2 12.56 -0.57 12.11
CA ARG A 2 12.49 0.68 12.89
C ARG A 2 13.03 1.84 12.06
N ILE A 3 12.32 2.98 12.03
CA ILE A 3 12.74 4.19 11.30
C ILE A 3 14.18 4.62 11.61
N ARG A 4 14.60 4.51 12.88
CA ARG A 4 15.97 4.80 13.33
C ARG A 4 17.02 4.02 12.55
N ASN A 5 16.76 2.75 12.23
CA ASN A 5 17.72 1.92 11.50
C ASN A 5 17.87 2.39 10.04
N LEU A 6 16.79 2.84 9.42
CA LEU A 6 16.82 3.41 8.06
C LEU A 6 17.61 4.71 8.03
N VAL A 7 17.38 5.60 9.00
CA VAL A 7 18.12 6.86 9.15
C VAL A 7 19.60 6.59 9.42
N SER A 8 19.94 5.71 10.37
CA SER A 8 21.33 5.37 10.65
C SER A 8 22.04 4.73 9.45
N PHE A 9 21.34 3.94 8.64
CA PHE A 9 21.88 3.39 7.40
C PHE A 9 22.19 4.48 6.37
N ARG A 10 21.21 5.37 6.11
CA ARG A 10 21.37 6.54 5.22
C ARG A 10 22.60 7.35 5.62
N ASP A 11 22.68 7.72 6.89
CA ASP A 11 23.68 8.67 7.37
C ASP A 11 25.08 8.04 7.38
N ARG A 12 25.19 6.76 7.78
CA ARG A 12 26.48 6.04 7.82
C ARG A 12 27.07 5.79 6.43
N LEU A 13 26.21 5.50 5.44
CA LEU A 13 26.65 5.19 4.08
C LEU A 13 26.57 6.39 3.14
N ASN A 14 25.98 7.49 3.58
CA ASN A 14 25.74 8.70 2.79
C ASN A 14 25.01 8.40 1.46
N VAL A 15 23.92 7.63 1.54
CA VAL A 15 23.08 7.23 0.38
C VAL A 15 21.60 7.50 0.65
N PRO A 16 20.79 7.87 -0.36
CA PRO A 16 19.35 8.02 -0.16
C PRO A 16 18.69 6.70 0.25
N VAL A 17 17.58 6.79 0.97
CA VAL A 17 16.74 5.64 1.34
C VAL A 17 15.33 5.86 0.84
N TRP A 18 14.77 4.80 0.25
CA TRP A 18 13.40 4.72 -0.22
C TRP A 18 12.74 3.45 0.31
N VAL A 19 11.53 3.55 0.85
CA VAL A 19 10.74 2.39 1.26
C VAL A 19 9.92 1.90 0.07
N GLY A 20 10.36 0.82 -0.56
CA GLY A 20 9.72 0.27 -1.76
C GLY A 20 8.29 -0.22 -1.56
N GLU A 21 7.90 -0.59 -0.34
CA GLU A 21 6.53 -1.05 -0.02
C GLU A 21 6.16 -0.71 1.44
N THR A 22 4.96 -0.16 1.63
CA THR A 22 4.28 -0.02 2.94
C THR A 22 2.77 -0.07 2.75
N GLY A 23 2.02 -0.64 3.69
CA GLY A 23 0.56 -0.77 3.58
C GLY A 23 0.04 -1.90 4.45
N GLU A 24 0.34 -1.82 5.74
CA GLU A 24 0.03 -2.84 6.72
C GLU A 24 -0.88 -2.30 7.82
N ASN A 25 -1.49 -3.19 8.60
CA ASN A 25 -2.24 -2.88 9.81
C ASN A 25 -3.47 -1.99 9.55
N THR A 26 -3.81 -1.14 10.52
CA THR A 26 -4.97 -0.24 10.47
C THR A 26 -4.65 1.04 9.71
N ASN A 27 -5.69 1.72 9.20
CA ASN A 27 -5.54 3.03 8.54
C ASN A 27 -4.85 4.07 9.44
N GLU A 28 -5.08 4.02 10.75
CA GLU A 28 -4.42 4.92 11.70
C GLU A 28 -2.93 4.63 11.80
N TRP A 29 -2.56 3.35 11.94
CA TRP A 29 -1.17 2.95 11.95
C TRP A 29 -0.47 3.33 10.64
N LEU A 30 -1.12 3.09 9.49
CA LEU A 30 -0.58 3.40 8.17
C LEU A 30 -0.28 4.91 8.04
N ARG A 31 -1.23 5.76 8.43
CA ARG A 31 -1.04 7.22 8.43
C ARG A 31 0.12 7.64 9.33
N GLN A 32 0.24 7.08 10.52
CA GLN A 32 1.36 7.36 11.42
C GLN A 32 2.70 6.88 10.86
N ASN A 33 2.73 5.75 10.16
CA ASN A 33 3.95 5.24 9.54
C ASN A 33 4.40 6.13 8.39
N ILE A 34 3.46 6.57 7.54
CA ILE A 34 3.72 7.49 6.42
C ILE A 34 4.27 8.82 6.93
N ARG A 35 3.61 9.43 7.94
CA ARG A 35 4.12 10.66 8.58
C ARG A 35 5.54 10.50 9.08
N LYS A 36 5.86 9.38 9.73
CA LYS A 36 7.24 9.11 10.22
C LYS A 36 8.26 9.03 9.08
N LEU A 37 7.89 8.49 7.92
CA LEU A 37 8.77 8.44 6.75
C LEU A 37 8.98 9.85 6.19
N GLU A 38 7.89 10.60 6.02
CA GLU A 38 7.89 11.99 5.52
C GLU A 38 8.68 12.93 6.44
N ASP A 39 8.45 12.90 7.75
CA ASP A 39 9.17 13.68 8.77
C ASP A 39 10.69 13.42 8.74
N ASN A 40 11.11 12.24 8.26
CA ASN A 40 12.52 11.86 8.14
C ASN A 40 13.07 12.07 6.72
N ASN A 41 12.32 12.69 5.81
CA ASN A 41 12.66 12.85 4.39
C ASN A 41 12.98 11.51 3.70
N ILE A 42 12.18 10.48 3.98
CA ILE A 42 12.28 9.16 3.35
C ILE A 42 11.06 8.97 2.45
N GLY A 43 11.30 8.81 1.15
CA GLY A 43 10.26 8.49 0.18
C GLY A 43 9.73 7.06 0.35
N TRP A 44 8.52 6.82 -0.15
CA TRP A 44 7.82 5.55 0.04
C TRP A 44 6.83 5.24 -1.07
N CYS A 45 6.54 3.95 -1.27
CA CYS A 45 5.47 3.47 -2.14
C CYS A 45 4.43 2.70 -1.33
N HIS A 46 3.15 2.98 -1.57
CA HIS A 46 2.08 2.20 -0.99
C HIS A 46 1.93 0.84 -1.69
N TRP A 47 1.80 -0.24 -0.91
CA TRP A 47 1.45 -1.56 -1.42
C TRP A 47 0.28 -2.19 -0.64
N PRO A 48 -0.74 -2.74 -1.31
CA PRO A 48 -0.95 -2.77 -2.76
C PRO A 48 -2.00 -1.76 -3.24
N LEU A 49 -2.00 -1.48 -4.54
CA LEU A 49 -3.11 -0.76 -5.18
C LEU A 49 -4.42 -1.57 -5.10
N LYS A 50 -4.35 -2.88 -5.38
CA LYS A 50 -5.50 -3.80 -5.43
C LYS A 50 -5.21 -5.08 -4.65
N ARG A 51 -6.22 -5.62 -3.96
CA ARG A 51 -6.17 -6.94 -3.33
C ARG A 51 -7.55 -7.61 -3.37
N HIS A 52 -7.60 -8.91 -3.63
CA HIS A 52 -8.82 -9.71 -3.41
C HIS A 52 -9.09 -9.82 -1.91
N ASP A 53 -10.28 -9.41 -1.48
CA ASP A 53 -10.74 -9.56 -0.11
C ASP A 53 -12.25 -9.35 -0.05
N THR A 54 -12.89 -9.84 1.01
CA THR A 54 -14.29 -9.56 1.29
C THR A 54 -14.43 -8.26 2.09
N ASN A 55 -13.45 -7.96 2.96
CA ASN A 55 -13.49 -6.84 3.88
C ASN A 55 -12.48 -5.75 3.49
N PRO A 56 -12.68 -4.49 3.95
CA PRO A 56 -11.66 -3.46 3.82
C PRO A 56 -10.34 -3.90 4.44
N ASN A 57 -9.26 -3.65 3.73
CA ASN A 57 -7.89 -3.92 4.15
C ASN A 57 -7.02 -2.71 3.78
N ALA A 58 -5.70 -2.84 3.93
CA ALA A 58 -4.78 -1.75 3.67
C ALA A 58 -4.60 -1.41 2.17
N ALA A 59 -5.11 -2.22 1.23
CA ALA A 59 -5.06 -1.88 -0.19
C ALA A 59 -5.91 -0.65 -0.51
N LEU A 60 -5.54 0.13 -1.53
CA LEU A 60 -6.35 1.28 -1.94
C LEU A 60 -7.69 0.87 -2.55
N MET A 61 -7.73 -0.31 -3.17
CA MET A 61 -8.93 -0.89 -3.76
C MET A 61 -9.00 -2.38 -3.47
N ARG A 62 -10.23 -2.89 -3.41
CA ARG A 62 -10.53 -4.30 -3.24
C ARG A 62 -11.11 -4.86 -4.52
N ILE A 63 -10.61 -6.02 -4.92
CA ILE A 63 -11.19 -6.79 -6.03
C ILE A 63 -12.31 -7.65 -5.43
N PRO A 64 -13.59 -7.41 -5.76
CA PRO A 64 -14.71 -8.18 -5.23
C PRO A 64 -14.81 -9.55 -5.89
N GLY A 65 -15.68 -10.41 -5.35
CA GLY A 65 -15.97 -11.72 -5.94
C GLY A 65 -15.02 -12.82 -5.45
N ASN A 66 -14.96 -13.90 -6.24
CA ASN A 66 -14.20 -15.09 -5.86
C ASN A 66 -12.69 -14.87 -6.00
N PHE A 67 -11.93 -15.70 -5.29
CA PHE A 67 -10.49 -15.84 -5.46
C PHE A 67 -10.27 -16.83 -6.62
N PRO A 68 -9.94 -16.37 -7.84
CA PRO A 68 -9.64 -17.29 -8.92
C PRO A 68 -8.46 -18.19 -8.52
N THR A 69 -8.57 -19.48 -8.83
CA THR A 69 -7.46 -20.43 -8.70
C THR A 69 -6.40 -20.14 -9.75
N ASP A 70 -5.15 -20.54 -9.50
CA ASP A 70 -4.08 -20.41 -10.49
C ASP A 70 -4.35 -21.25 -11.74
N GLY A 71 -3.91 -20.76 -12.91
CA GLY A 71 -4.07 -21.43 -14.21
C GLY A 71 -4.55 -20.52 -15.34
N ALA A 72 -4.27 -20.94 -16.58
CA ALA A 72 -4.65 -20.18 -17.78
C ALA A 72 -6.17 -19.98 -17.91
N ASP A 73 -6.96 -20.98 -17.54
CA ASP A 73 -8.42 -20.95 -17.62
C ASP A 73 -9.06 -19.91 -16.67
N ALA A 74 -8.33 -19.47 -15.63
CA ALA A 74 -8.79 -18.44 -14.71
C ALA A 74 -8.38 -17.02 -15.14
N MET A 75 -7.51 -16.88 -16.15
CA MET A 75 -6.91 -15.60 -16.51
C MET A 75 -7.94 -14.59 -17.02
N ASP A 76 -8.93 -15.03 -17.79
CA ASP A 76 -10.00 -14.14 -18.27
C ASP A 76 -10.76 -13.50 -17.09
N VAL A 77 -11.03 -14.28 -16.05
CA VAL A 77 -11.68 -13.79 -14.83
C VAL A 77 -10.77 -12.83 -14.08
N VAL A 78 -9.47 -13.12 -13.97
CA VAL A 78 -8.49 -12.23 -13.35
C VAL A 78 -8.46 -10.89 -14.11
N LEU A 79 -8.28 -10.92 -15.43
CA LEU A 79 -8.16 -9.74 -16.28
C LEU A 79 -9.40 -8.86 -16.23
N GLU A 80 -10.60 -9.46 -16.20
CA GLU A 80 -11.85 -8.73 -16.00
C GLU A 80 -11.93 -8.12 -14.60
N SER A 81 -11.63 -8.91 -13.56
CA SER A 81 -11.81 -8.51 -12.15
C SER A 81 -10.84 -7.40 -11.73
N ILE A 82 -9.60 -7.40 -12.25
CA ILE A 82 -8.59 -6.39 -11.90
C ILE A 82 -8.83 -5.05 -12.59
N ARG A 83 -9.82 -4.90 -13.49
CA ARG A 83 -10.12 -3.59 -14.08
C ARG A 83 -10.45 -2.58 -13.01
N PHE A 84 -10.03 -1.33 -13.22
CA PHE A 84 -10.21 -0.28 -12.22
C PHE A 84 -11.69 -0.06 -11.88
N GLU A 85 -12.56 -0.01 -12.90
CA GLU A 85 -14.02 0.14 -12.74
C GLU A 85 -14.71 -1.01 -11.98
N ASN A 86 -14.11 -2.20 -12.00
CA ASN A 86 -14.65 -3.39 -11.33
C ASN A 86 -14.14 -3.52 -9.87
N CYS A 87 -13.25 -2.63 -9.43
CA CYS A 87 -12.69 -2.63 -8.09
C CYS A 87 -13.43 -1.65 -7.16
N ILE A 88 -13.54 -2.00 -5.88
CA ILE A 88 -14.18 -1.18 -4.86
C ILE A 88 -13.11 -0.37 -4.12
N ILE A 89 -13.25 0.95 -4.09
CA ILE A 89 -12.31 1.83 -3.38
C ILE A 89 -12.39 1.58 -1.86
N ASN A 90 -11.23 1.54 -1.19
CA ASN A 90 -11.12 1.53 0.27
C ASN A 90 -10.84 2.98 0.76
N PRO A 91 -11.86 3.79 1.07
CA PRO A 91 -11.69 5.23 1.33
C PRO A 91 -10.80 5.50 2.55
N GLY A 92 -10.83 4.63 3.56
CA GLY A 92 -9.98 4.77 4.75
C GLY A 92 -8.50 4.57 4.45
N ALA A 93 -8.16 3.63 3.56
CA ALA A 93 -6.78 3.40 3.13
C ALA A 93 -6.29 4.56 2.25
N VAL A 94 -7.12 4.99 1.29
CA VAL A 94 -6.85 6.19 0.45
C VAL A 94 -6.60 7.41 1.32
N ALA A 95 -7.47 7.68 2.30
CA ALA A 95 -7.29 8.80 3.21
C ALA A 95 -6.03 8.68 4.06
N ALA A 96 -5.59 7.46 4.41
CA ALA A 96 -4.40 7.22 5.22
C ALA A 96 -3.11 7.54 4.47
N VAL A 97 -3.12 7.43 3.14
CA VAL A 97 -1.97 7.67 2.26
C VAL A 97 -2.02 9.03 1.56
N ALA A 98 -3.15 9.75 1.64
CA ALA A 98 -3.32 11.04 1.02
C ALA A 98 -2.37 12.08 1.65
N PRO A 99 -1.78 12.99 0.85
CA PRO A 99 -1.00 14.11 1.37
C PRO A 99 -1.82 14.94 2.36
N ILE A 100 -1.18 15.40 3.43
CA ILE A 100 -1.79 16.36 4.35
C ILE A 100 -1.63 17.73 3.71
N HIS A 101 -2.73 18.29 3.20
CA HIS A 101 -2.76 19.71 2.84
C HIS A 101 -2.70 20.51 4.14
N TYR A 102 -1.55 21.18 4.39
CA TYR A 102 -1.41 22.22 5.40
C TYR A 102 -1.98 23.54 4.90
#